data_AF-M9M8F6-F1
#
_entry.id   AF-M9M8F6-F1
#
_cell.length_a   1.000
_cell.length_b   1.000
_cell.length_c   1.000
_cell.angle_alpha   90.00
_cell.angle_beta   90.00
_cell.angle_gamma   90.00
#
_symmetry.space_group_name_H-M   'P 1'
#
loop_
_entity.id
_entity.type
_entity.pdbx_description
1 polymer ?
#
loop_
_entity_poly.entity_id
_entity_poly.type
_entity_poly.pdbx_seq_one_letter_code
_entity_poly.pdbx_strand_id
1 'polypeptide(L)'
;MNAVLLSLAVLFGLSLLRVHVILALLVSTIIGGWAGGMPISNTIATFSEGLKDNAGIALSYALLGAFAAGLAETGLPEQLVRRAVRLVQSRSDSGPVRASVRYGVLAAITGIACLSQNAVP
;
A
#
# COMPACT_ATOMS: atom_id res chain seq x y z
N MET A 1 -30.07 9.23 7.29
CA MET A 1 -29.11 8.71 6.30
C MET A 1 -28.12 7.83 7.03
N ASN A 2 -27.70 6.70 6.48
CA ASN A 2 -26.76 5.82 7.17
C ASN A 2 -25.39 6.53 7.28
N ALA A 3 -24.95 6.83 8.51
CA ALA A 3 -23.73 7.58 8.79
C ALA A 3 -22.48 6.93 8.18
N VAL A 4 -22.47 5.60 8.10
CA VAL A 4 -21.38 4.82 7.48
C VAL A 4 -21.32 5.08 5.97
N LEU A 5 -22.47 5.00 5.29
CA LEU A 5 -22.57 5.27 3.85
C LEU A 5 -22.17 6.72 3.52
N LEU A 6 -22.57 7.68 4.36
CA LEU A 6 -22.17 9.08 4.18
C LEU A 6 -20.65 9.25 4.33
N SER A 7 -20.04 8.65 5.36
CA SER A 7 -18.59 8.67 5.55
C SER A 7 -17.87 8.11 4.33
N LEU A 8 -18.22 6.89 3.88
CA LEU A 8 -17.60 6.28 2.70
C LEU A 8 -17.78 7.12 1.42
N ALA A 9 -18.96 7.70 1.21
CA ALA A 9 -19.20 8.58 0.06
C ALA A 9 -18.29 9.81 0.08
N VAL A 10 -18.07 10.41 1.26
CA VAL A 10 -17.14 11.54 1.43
C VAL A 10 -15.69 11.11 1.20
N LEU A 11 -15.26 9.98 1.80
CA LEU A 11 -13.91 9.44 1.63
C LEU A 11 -13.59 9.21 0.15
N PHE A 12 -14.48 8.51 -0.57
CA PHE A 12 -14.28 8.23 -1.98
C PHE A 12 -14.40 9.49 -2.82
N GLY A 13 -15.35 10.38 -2.53
CA GLY A 13 -15.47 11.67 -3.22
C GLY A 13 -14.19 12.50 -3.13
N LEU A 14 -13.63 12.66 -1.93
CA LEU A 14 -12.36 13.38 -1.73
C LEU A 14 -11.18 12.68 -2.40
N SER A 15 -11.11 11.36 -2.33
CA SER A 15 -10.04 10.57 -2.98
C SER A 15 -10.09 10.68 -4.50
N LEU A 16 -11.30 10.71 -5.09
CA LEU A 16 -11.50 10.93 -6.53
C LEU A 16 -11.11 12.35 -6.95
N LEU A 17 -11.32 13.34 -6.08
CA LEU A 17 -10.85 14.71 -6.26
C LEU A 17 -9.34 14.88 -6.06
N ARG A 18 -8.58 13.77 -5.94
CA ARG A 18 -7.13 13.74 -5.70
C ARG A 18 -6.70 14.41 -4.39
N VAL A 19 -7.57 14.46 -3.39
CA VAL A 19 -7.17 14.81 -2.02
C VAL A 19 -6.36 13.65 -1.45
N HIS A 20 -5.29 13.97 -0.72
CA HIS A 20 -4.45 12.96 -0.09
C HIS A 20 -5.28 12.04 0.82
N VAL A 21 -5.09 10.72 0.71
CA VAL A 21 -5.94 9.73 1.38
C VAL A 21 -6.05 9.93 2.89
N ILE A 22 -4.95 10.33 3.55
CA ILE A 22 -4.94 10.61 5.00
C ILE A 22 -5.88 11.77 5.36
N LEU A 23 -5.88 12.85 4.55
CA LEU A 23 -6.76 13.99 4.77
C LEU A 23 -8.22 13.62 4.49
N ALA A 24 -8.45 12.83 3.44
CA ALA A 24 -9.79 12.33 3.11
C ALA A 24 -10.37 11.48 4.25
N LEU A 25 -9.56 10.61 4.86
CA LEU A 25 -9.95 9.82 6.04
C LEU A 25 -10.31 10.69 7.24
N LEU A 26 -9.49 11.70 7.56
CA LEU A 26 -9.75 12.64 8.66
C LEU A 26 -11.10 13.35 8.50
N VAL A 27 -11.34 13.94 7.33
CA VAL A 27 -12.57 14.69 7.03
C VAL A 27 -13.78 13.76 7.02
N SER A 28 -13.65 12.59 6.41
CA SER A 28 -14.68 11.54 6.37
C SER A 28 -15.08 11.08 7.77
N THR A 29 -14.11 10.84 8.65
CA THR A 29 -14.38 10.40 10.03
C THR A 29 -15.11 11.47 10.83
N ILE A 30 -14.75 12.76 10.68
CA ILE A 30 -15.45 13.85 11.35
C ILE A 30 -16.91 13.93 10.88
N ILE A 31 -17.13 13.89 9.56
CA ILE A 31 -18.48 13.95 8.98
C ILE A 31 -19.30 12.70 9.35
N GLY A 32 -18.69 11.52 9.35
CA GLY A 32 -19.31 10.27 9.76
C GLY A 32 -19.69 10.27 11.24
N GLY A 33 -18.80 10.76 12.12
CA GLY A 33 -19.08 10.87 13.55
C GLY A 33 -20.19 11.87 13.86
N TRP A 34 -20.17 13.02 13.21
CA TRP A 34 -21.24 14.02 13.32
C TRP A 34 -22.59 13.47 12.83
N ALA A 35 -22.62 12.82 11.67
CA ALA A 35 -23.83 12.19 11.14
C ALA A 35 -24.32 10.99 11.97
N GLY A 36 -23.43 10.37 12.74
CA GLY A 36 -23.74 9.34 13.72
C GLY A 36 -24.23 9.87 15.06
N GLY A 37 -24.33 11.19 15.24
CA GLY A 37 -24.75 11.82 16.50
C GLY A 37 -23.68 11.81 17.59
N MET A 38 -22.42 11.52 17.25
CA MET A 38 -21.33 11.54 18.20
C MET A 38 -20.78 12.97 18.35
N PRO A 39 -20.52 13.44 19.59
CA PRO A 39 -19.80 14.69 19.78
C PRO A 39 -18.37 14.57 19.23
N ILE A 40 -17.78 15.71 18.86
CA ILE A 40 -16.46 15.74 18.21
C ILE A 40 -15.37 15.10 19.10
N SER A 41 -15.45 15.29 20.41
CA SER A 41 -14.55 14.67 21.39
C SER A 41 -14.57 13.15 21.31
N ASN A 42 -15.77 12.56 21.24
CA ASN A 42 -15.94 11.11 21.16
C ASN A 42 -15.51 10.60 19.79
N THR A 43 -15.81 11.34 18.71
CA THR A 43 -15.37 10.98 17.35
C THR A 43 -13.85 10.90 17.26
N ILE A 44 -13.14 11.88 17.82
CA ILE A 44 -11.67 11.91 17.85
C ILE A 44 -11.12 10.78 18.75
N ALA A 45 -11.74 10.53 19.90
CA ALA A 45 -11.35 9.45 20.80
C ALA A 45 -11.50 8.08 20.12
N THR A 46 -12.64 7.80 19.49
CA THR A 46 -12.90 6.54 18.77
C THR A 46 -11.98 6.39 17.55
N PHE A 47 -11.72 7.47 16.82
CA PHE A 47 -10.75 7.43 15.71
C PHE A 47 -9.34 7.08 16.20
N SER A 48 -8.89 7.72 17.29
CA SER A 48 -7.56 7.49 17.86
C SER A 48 -7.44 6.08 18.45
N GLU A 49 -8.48 5.58 19.10
CA GLU A 49 -8.57 4.19 19.59
C GLU A 49 -8.46 3.20 18.43
N GLY A 50 -9.19 3.43 17.32
CA GLY A 50 -9.11 2.58 16.13
C GLY A 50 -7.74 2.59 15.43
N LEU A 51 -6.99 3.69 15.56
CA LEU A 51 -5.59 3.73 15.10
C LEU A 51 -4.65 2.99 16.04
N LYS A 52 -4.90 2.96 17.35
CA LYS A 52 -3.99 2.35 18.35
C LYS A 52 -3.67 0.90 18.02
N ASP A 53 -4.70 0.12 17.66
CA ASP A 53 -4.55 -1.30 17.35
C ASP A 53 -3.69 -1.54 16.09
N ASN A 54 -3.61 -0.54 15.19
CA ASN A 54 -2.84 -0.60 13.95
C ASN A 54 -1.60 0.31 13.95
N ALA A 55 -1.34 1.05 15.04
CA ALA A 55 -0.30 2.06 15.10
C ALA A 55 1.10 1.43 14.96
N GLY A 56 1.33 0.26 15.54
CA GLY A 56 2.57 -0.50 15.39
C GLY A 56 2.81 -0.95 13.94
N ILE A 57 1.74 -1.36 13.23
CA ILE A 57 1.81 -1.75 11.82
C ILE A 57 2.13 -0.53 10.95
N ALA A 58 1.46 0.59 11.19
CA ALA A 58 1.72 1.85 10.50
C ALA A 58 3.16 2.34 10.70
N LEU A 59 3.67 2.27 11.94
CA LEU A 59 5.06 2.62 12.24
C LEU A 59 6.03 1.68 11.53
N SER A 60 5.75 0.38 11.51
CA SER A 60 6.59 -0.61 10.82
C SER A 60 6.66 -0.35 9.31
N TYR A 61 5.55 0.02 8.68
CA TYR A 61 5.55 0.42 7.27
C TYR A 61 6.24 1.76 7.01
N ALA A 62 6.09 2.73 7.92
CA ALA A 62 6.82 3.99 7.82
C ALA A 62 8.34 3.76 7.92
N LEU A 63 8.78 2.91 8.85
CA LEU A 63 10.19 2.52 8.99
C LEU A 63 10.69 1.72 7.78
N LEU A 64 9.90 0.80 7.23
CA LEU A 64 10.25 0.08 6.01
C LEU A 64 10.38 1.04 4.82
N GLY A 65 9.49 2.03 4.72
CA GLY A 65 9.57 3.09 3.71
C GLY A 65 10.82 3.96 3.89
N ALA A 66 11.12 4.38 5.12
CA ALA A 66 12.33 5.14 5.43
C ALA A 66 13.61 4.33 5.16
N PHE A 67 13.61 3.05 5.49
CA PHE A 67 14.70 2.13 5.16
C PHE A 67 14.85 1.98 3.65
N ALA A 68 13.76 1.80 2.91
CA ALA A 68 13.80 1.70 1.45
C ALA A 68 14.31 3.00 0.80
N ALA A 69 13.90 4.16 1.32
CA ALA A 69 14.39 5.47 0.87
C ALA A 69 15.91 5.60 1.11
N GLY A 70 16.38 5.30 2.33
CA GLY A 70 17.82 5.32 2.64
C GLY A 70 18.62 4.29 1.84
N LEU A 71 18.08 3.09 1.63
CA LEU A 71 18.71 2.05 0.82
C LEU A 71 18.80 2.47 -0.66
N ALA A 72 17.80 3.17 -1.20
CA ALA A 72 17.82 3.65 -2.57
C ALA A 72 18.98 4.64 -2.82
N GLU A 73 19.33 5.47 -1.82
CA GLU A 73 20.47 6.40 -1.92
C GLU A 73 21.83 5.69 -1.97
N THR A 74 21.94 4.48 -1.42
CA THR A 74 23.21 3.71 -1.46
C THR A 74 23.57 3.19 -2.87
N GLY A 75 22.62 3.19 -3.81
CA GLY A 75 22.80 2.61 -5.15
C GLY A 75 22.90 1.08 -5.18
N LEU A 76 22.83 0.40 -4.02
CA LEU A 76 22.85 -1.06 -3.93
C LEU A 76 21.72 -1.73 -4.74
N PRO A 77 20.46 -1.26 -4.69
CA PRO A 77 19.38 -1.86 -5.47
C PRO A 77 19.68 -1.80 -6.98
N GLU A 78 20.25 -0.70 -7.45
CA GLU A 78 20.58 -0.54 -8.87
C GLU A 78 21.71 -1.48 -9.32
N GLN A 79 22.71 -1.72 -8.46
CA GLN A 79 23.75 -2.71 -8.72
C GLN A 79 23.19 -4.14 -8.77
N LEU A 80 22.28 -4.49 -7.86
CA LEU A 80 21.60 -5.78 -7.85
C LEU A 80 20.78 -5.99 -9.13
N VAL A 81 20.03 -4.98 -9.56
CA VAL A 81 19.26 -5.01 -10.82
C VAL A 81 20.20 -5.21 -12.02
N ARG A 82 21.30 -4.46 -12.10
CA ARG A 82 22.29 -4.62 -13.19
C ARG A 82 22.94 -6.01 -13.20
N ARG A 83 23.17 -6.64 -12.04
CA ARG A 83 23.67 -8.03 -11.96
C ARG A 83 22.60 -9.03 -12.41
N ALA A 84 21.37 -8.88 -11.95
CA ALA A 84 20.25 -9.73 -12.36
C ALA A 84 20.02 -9.67 -13.88
N VAL A 85 20.03 -8.47 -14.46
CA VAL A 85 19.89 -8.26 -15.91
C VAL A 85 21.04 -8.92 -16.68
N ARG A 86 22.29 -8.79 -16.21
CA ARG A 86 23.43 -9.47 -16.86
C ARG A 86 23.34 -10.99 -16.81
N LEU A 87 22.91 -11.57 -15.70
CA LEU A 87 22.70 -13.02 -15.58
C LEU A 87 21.65 -13.53 -16.57
N VAL A 88 20.60 -12.75 -16.79
CA VAL A 88 19.55 -13.05 -17.76
C VAL A 88 20.04 -12.87 -19.20
N GLN A 89 20.75 -11.78 -19.50
CA GLN A 89 21.26 -11.48 -20.84
C GLN A 89 22.37 -12.44 -21.28
N SER A 90 23.22 -12.90 -20.36
CA SER A 90 24.28 -13.89 -20.64
C SER A 90 23.72 -15.23 -21.14
N ARG A 91 22.44 -15.53 -20.90
CA ARG A 91 21.72 -16.69 -21.45
C ARG A 91 20.96 -16.42 -22.76
N SER A 92 21.01 -15.19 -23.28
CA SER A 92 20.05 -14.68 -24.27
C SER A 92 20.75 -14.15 -25.53
N ASP A 93 21.38 -15.04 -26.31
CA ASP A 93 21.84 -14.73 -27.68
C ASP A 93 20.83 -15.21 -28.77
N SER A 94 19.62 -15.60 -28.37
CA SER A 94 18.54 -15.94 -29.31
C SER A 94 17.16 -15.49 -28.80
N GLY A 95 16.32 -15.01 -29.72
CA GLY A 95 15.06 -14.29 -29.50
C GLY A 95 13.97 -14.86 -28.55
N PRO A 96 13.84 -16.20 -28.28
CA PRO A 96 12.78 -16.69 -27.39
C PRO A 96 13.06 -16.53 -25.88
N VAL A 97 14.31 -16.33 -25.45
CA VAL A 97 14.70 -16.29 -24.03
C VAL A 97 14.11 -15.08 -23.29
N ARG A 98 13.96 -13.95 -23.98
CA ARG A 98 13.43 -12.70 -23.41
C ARG A 98 11.94 -12.79 -23.05
N ALA A 99 11.17 -13.57 -23.82
CA ALA A 99 9.76 -13.83 -23.54
C ALA A 99 9.62 -14.75 -22.32
N SER A 100 10.40 -15.83 -22.25
CA SER A 100 10.38 -16.79 -21.14
C SER A 100 10.70 -16.15 -19.78
N VAL A 101 11.63 -15.18 -19.74
CA VAL A 101 11.96 -14.45 -18.51
C VAL A 101 10.80 -13.54 -18.08
N ARG A 102 10.19 -12.82 -19.03
CA ARG A 102 9.03 -11.97 -18.74
C ARG A 102 7.86 -12.78 -18.18
N TYR A 103 7.54 -13.90 -18.83
CA TYR A 103 6.49 -14.80 -18.35
C TYR A 103 6.87 -15.49 -17.04
N GLY A 104 8.15 -15.81 -16.81
CA GLY A 104 8.64 -16.36 -15.54
C GLY A 104 8.48 -15.39 -14.37
N VAL A 105 8.82 -14.11 -14.55
CA VAL A 105 8.61 -13.07 -13.53
C VAL A 105 7.12 -12.88 -13.25
N LEU A 106 6.29 -12.83 -14.29
CA LEU A 106 4.83 -12.73 -14.12
C LEU A 106 4.25 -13.96 -13.41
N ALA A 107 4.70 -15.17 -13.75
CA ALA A 107 4.29 -16.40 -13.10
C ALA A 107 4.73 -16.44 -11.63
N ALA A 108 5.93 -15.96 -11.31
CA ALA A 108 6.41 -15.85 -9.94
C ALA A 108 5.57 -14.85 -9.12
N ILE A 109 5.30 -13.65 -9.67
CA ILE A 109 4.46 -12.65 -9.01
C ILE A 109 3.04 -13.19 -8.81
N THR A 110 2.48 -13.87 -9.81
CA THR A 110 1.14 -14.47 -9.74
C THR A 110 1.10 -15.58 -8.68
N GLY A 111 2.11 -16.46 -8.66
CA GLY A 111 2.22 -17.52 -7.65
C GLY A 111 2.30 -16.96 -6.23
N ILE A 112 3.14 -15.95 -6.01
CA ILE A 112 3.26 -15.27 -4.71
C ILE A 112 1.95 -14.59 -4.32
N ALA A 113 1.27 -13.91 -5.26
CA ALA A 113 -0.02 -13.28 -5.00
C ALA A 113 -1.11 -14.28 -4.60
N CYS A 114 -1.20 -15.42 -5.32
CA CYS A 114 -2.15 -16.49 -5.00
C CYS A 114 -1.84 -17.15 -3.64
N LEU A 115 -0.56 -17.31 -3.29
CA LEU A 115 -0.14 -17.86 -1.99
C LEU A 115 -0.40 -16.86 -0.85
N SER A 116 -0.16 -15.57 -1.06
CA SER A 116 -0.37 -14.53 -0.04
C SER A 116 -1.84 -14.33 0.34
N GLN A 117 -2.79 -14.68 -0.53
CA GLN A 117 -4.22 -14.60 -0.23
C GLN A 117 -4.78 -15.85 0.46
N ASN A 118 -4.05 -16.99 0.47
CA ASN A 118 -4.62 -18.29 0.86
C ASN A 118 -3.73 -19.12 1.82
N ALA A 119 -2.42 -18.84 1.94
CA ALA A 119 -1.48 -19.61 2.75
C ALA A 119 -0.95 -18.86 3.99
N VAL A 120 -1.14 -17.55 4.06
CA VAL A 120 -0.86 -16.74 5.26
C VAL A 120 -2.11 -15.87 5.50
N PRO A 121 -2.89 -16.11 6.58
CA PRO A 121 -4.00 -15.24 6.94
C PRO A 121 -3.53 -13.85 7.37
#